data_AF-A0AAU9W254-F1
#
_entry.id   AF-A0AAU9W254-F1
#
_cell.length_a   1.000
_cell.length_b   1.000
_cell.length_c   1.000
_cell.angle_alpha   90.00
_cell.angle_beta   90.00
_cell.angle_gamma   90.00
#
_symmetry.space_group_name_H-M   'P 1'
#
loop_
_entity.id
_entity.type
_entity.pdbx_description
1 polymer ?
#
loop_
_entity_poly.entity_id
_entity_poly.type
_entity_poly.pdbx_seq_one_letter_code
_entity_poly.pdbx_strand_id
1 'polypeptide(L)'
;MERILIVLMLFITVHYAYSGPISFRWCALSHERAKCSNFTNHVKMMAQTMNLNVAASCVNGNSADDCIKKIIKKEADLVTLDGGNIHEAGKSHDFKVIVAEQYGEYGVKYYAVAVVRKNNTGFDLKSLRGKKSCHTGAGRTAGWKVAVGFLLRSKIMPAVACGNESNAYLSAAKFFEESCVPGTPSKVSSGVYQMVSNLCNLCAGPENDKCTTDTLKNRYVGYHGAFMCMAEGKGDVAFVKYTTTEEVAAGGKYGKPEDYEYLCPTGGRMAVGTHTECHLGANPAHAVVTRGNNSDIGDIIKILTKMSETYGVKQTDWKKFQLFNSSQYSGNNLLFKDSTTALNAQPAGKQSVMDYLGKSYGENVDSLTSCDTTTSTTLPPPPASSSTAILPVSLLVLFTALLDMFI
;
A
#
# COMPACT_ATOMS: atom_id res chain seq x y z
N MET A 1 -52.06 -6.15 -36.60
CA MET A 1 -51.46 -6.65 -35.34
C MET A 1 -50.16 -7.41 -35.58
N GLU A 2 -50.09 -8.33 -36.54
CA GLU A 2 -48.86 -9.10 -36.87
C GLU A 2 -47.61 -8.24 -37.14
N ARG A 3 -47.73 -7.16 -37.93
CA ARG A 3 -46.58 -6.29 -38.24
C ARG A 3 -46.02 -5.53 -37.04
N ILE A 4 -46.85 -5.24 -36.03
CA ILE A 4 -46.43 -4.55 -34.80
C ILE A 4 -45.73 -5.55 -33.86
N LEU A 5 -46.19 -6.80 -33.81
CA LEU A 5 -45.55 -7.87 -33.05
C LEU A 5 -44.15 -8.21 -33.58
N ILE A 6 -43.97 -8.24 -34.90
CA ILE A 6 -42.67 -8.51 -35.53
C ILE A 6 -41.67 -7.37 -35.25
N VAL A 7 -42.12 -6.12 -35.30
CA VAL A 7 -41.28 -4.96 -34.96
C VAL A 7 -40.91 -4.98 -33.48
N LEU A 8 -41.84 -5.30 -32.57
CA LEU A 8 -41.55 -5.45 -31.14
C LEU A 8 -40.58 -6.62 -30.85
N MET A 9 -40.71 -7.76 -31.55
CA MET A 9 -39.77 -8.89 -31.43
C MET A 9 -38.36 -8.54 -31.98
N LEU A 10 -38.28 -7.72 -33.04
CA LEU A 10 -37.01 -7.19 -33.55
C LEU A 10 -36.38 -6.18 -32.57
N PHE A 11 -37.18 -5.35 -31.89
CA PHE A 11 -36.67 -4.45 -30.84
C PHE A 11 -36.27 -5.17 -29.55
N ILE A 12 -36.92 -6.29 -29.21
CA ILE A 12 -36.55 -7.15 -28.06
C ILE A 12 -35.27 -7.94 -28.36
N THR A 13 -35.05 -8.40 -29.59
CA THR A 13 -33.82 -9.10 -29.99
C THR A 13 -32.60 -8.17 -30.13
N VAL A 14 -32.81 -6.89 -30.45
CA VAL A 14 -31.73 -5.87 -30.47
C VAL A 14 -31.39 -5.35 -29.05
N HIS A 15 -32.22 -5.64 -28.04
CA HIS A 15 -31.89 -5.42 -26.62
C HIS A 15 -31.16 -6.59 -25.95
N TYR A 16 -30.78 -7.63 -26.69
CA TYR A 16 -29.62 -8.41 -26.28
C TYR A 16 -28.42 -7.46 -26.37
N ALA A 17 -28.18 -6.75 -25.28
CA ALA A 17 -26.98 -5.99 -25.05
C ALA A 17 -25.82 -6.93 -25.37
N TYR A 18 -25.23 -6.75 -26.55
CA TYR A 18 -23.98 -7.37 -26.92
C TYR A 18 -22.95 -6.66 -26.05
N SER A 19 -22.85 -7.07 -24.78
CA SER A 19 -21.76 -6.66 -23.92
C SER A 19 -20.50 -7.04 -24.67
N GLY A 20 -19.73 -6.02 -25.06
CA GLY A 20 -18.48 -6.19 -25.78
C GLY A 20 -17.57 -7.18 -25.04
N PRO A 21 -16.58 -7.76 -25.73
CA PRO A 21 -15.67 -8.69 -25.09
C PRO A 21 -14.99 -8.01 -23.90
N ILE A 22 -14.99 -8.68 -22.73
CA ILE A 22 -14.26 -8.24 -21.55
C ILE A 22 -12.79 -8.09 -21.93
N SER A 23 -12.18 -6.94 -21.73
CA SER A 23 -10.79 -6.73 -22.17
C SER A 23 -9.95 -6.07 -21.09
N PHE A 24 -8.77 -6.66 -20.86
CA PHE A 24 -7.78 -6.05 -19.98
C PHE A 24 -6.35 -6.37 -20.38
N ARG A 25 -5.47 -5.41 -20.13
CA ARG A 25 -4.02 -5.50 -20.19
C ARG A 25 -3.45 -5.52 -18.79
N TRP A 26 -2.86 -6.64 -18.38
CA TRP A 26 -2.14 -6.76 -17.13
C TRP A 26 -0.75 -6.13 -17.25
N CYS A 27 -0.45 -5.12 -16.45
CA CYS A 27 0.90 -4.57 -16.38
C CYS A 27 1.77 -5.49 -15.52
N ALA A 28 2.79 -6.07 -16.15
CA ALA A 28 3.74 -6.97 -15.50
C ALA A 28 5.15 -6.40 -15.65
N LEU A 29 5.95 -6.52 -14.60
CA LEU A 29 7.35 -6.12 -14.65
C LEU A 29 8.15 -7.03 -15.59
N SER A 30 9.29 -6.54 -16.08
CA SER A 30 10.11 -7.29 -17.07
C SER A 30 10.43 -8.72 -16.62
N HIS A 31 10.69 -8.95 -15.33
CA HIS A 31 10.98 -10.27 -14.76
C HIS A 31 9.73 -11.14 -14.52
N GLU A 32 8.52 -10.56 -14.57
CA GLU A 32 7.24 -11.26 -14.42
C GLU A 32 6.63 -11.66 -15.77
N ARG A 33 7.21 -11.20 -16.88
CA ARG A 33 6.68 -11.32 -18.25
C ARG A 33 6.29 -12.76 -18.63
N ALA A 34 7.17 -13.72 -18.33
CA ALA A 34 6.95 -15.13 -18.64
C ALA A 34 5.72 -15.68 -17.91
N LYS A 35 5.61 -15.42 -16.60
CA LYS A 35 4.46 -15.83 -15.80
C LYS A 35 3.18 -15.10 -16.23
N CYS A 36 3.26 -13.82 -16.59
CA CYS A 36 2.10 -13.07 -17.10
C CYS A 36 1.52 -13.69 -18.37
N SER A 37 2.38 -14.10 -19.31
CA SER A 37 1.92 -14.75 -20.55
C SER A 37 1.19 -16.06 -20.24
N ASN A 38 1.72 -16.87 -19.33
CA ASN A 38 1.08 -18.11 -18.88
C ASN A 38 -0.24 -17.82 -18.15
N PHE A 39 -0.24 -16.84 -17.26
CA PHE A 39 -1.42 -16.40 -16.51
C PHE A 39 -2.56 -15.95 -17.44
N THR A 40 -2.29 -15.08 -18.41
CA THR A 40 -3.33 -14.58 -19.33
C THR A 40 -3.90 -15.64 -20.25
N ASN A 41 -3.14 -16.69 -20.60
CA ASN A 41 -3.66 -17.86 -21.32
C ASN A 41 -4.65 -18.65 -20.45
N HIS A 42 -4.31 -18.89 -19.18
CA HIS A 42 -5.20 -19.59 -18.25
C HIS A 42 -6.44 -18.76 -17.89
N VAL A 43 -6.33 -17.43 -17.83
CA VAL A 43 -7.48 -16.52 -17.73
C VAL A 43 -8.46 -16.75 -18.88
N LYS A 44 -7.96 -16.81 -20.13
CA LYS A 44 -8.82 -17.04 -21.31
C LYS A 44 -9.49 -18.41 -21.25
N MET A 45 -8.74 -19.45 -20.88
CA MET A 45 -9.30 -20.80 -20.69
C MET A 45 -10.38 -20.81 -19.60
N MET A 46 -10.12 -20.16 -18.47
CA MET A 46 -11.08 -20.08 -17.36
C MET A 46 -12.35 -19.33 -17.77
N ALA A 47 -12.20 -18.20 -18.46
CA ALA A 47 -13.32 -17.42 -18.99
C ALA A 47 -14.19 -18.24 -19.94
N GLN A 48 -13.60 -19.07 -20.80
CA GLN A 48 -14.35 -19.98 -21.68
C GLN A 48 -15.21 -20.98 -20.90
N THR A 49 -14.71 -21.54 -19.79
CA THR A 49 -15.52 -22.44 -18.93
C THR A 49 -16.72 -21.75 -18.28
N MET A 50 -16.68 -20.41 -18.23
CA MET A 50 -17.73 -19.56 -17.67
C MET A 50 -18.63 -18.93 -18.75
N ASN A 51 -18.47 -19.33 -20.03
CA ASN A 51 -19.13 -18.72 -21.19
C ASN A 51 -18.88 -17.20 -21.32
N LEU A 52 -17.69 -16.75 -20.91
CA LEU A 52 -17.25 -15.36 -21.03
C LEU A 52 -16.25 -15.21 -22.19
N ASN A 53 -16.44 -14.17 -23.00
CA ASN A 53 -15.48 -13.80 -24.04
C ASN A 53 -14.49 -12.76 -23.48
N VAL A 54 -13.22 -13.14 -23.35
CA VAL A 54 -12.18 -12.32 -22.71
C VAL A 54 -10.95 -12.13 -23.61
N ALA A 55 -10.59 -10.87 -23.84
CA ALA A 55 -9.34 -10.46 -24.47
C ALA A 55 -8.33 -9.99 -23.41
N ALA A 56 -7.59 -10.94 -22.83
CA ALA A 56 -6.53 -10.67 -21.85
C ALA A 56 -5.14 -10.64 -22.49
N SER A 57 -4.30 -9.68 -22.08
CA SER A 57 -2.91 -9.56 -22.56
C SER A 57 -1.99 -8.96 -21.49
N CYS A 58 -0.67 -8.97 -21.75
CA CYS A 58 0.35 -8.44 -20.85
C CYS A 58 1.05 -7.22 -21.43
N VAL A 59 1.19 -6.16 -20.66
CA VAL A 59 1.95 -4.94 -20.98
C VAL A 59 3.19 -4.87 -20.09
N ASN A 60 4.31 -4.39 -20.64
CA ASN A 60 5.55 -4.28 -19.88
C ASN A 60 5.53 -3.03 -19.01
N GLY A 61 5.84 -3.18 -17.73
CA GLY A 61 6.08 -2.09 -16.80
C GLY A 61 7.52 -2.10 -16.30
N ASN A 62 8.11 -0.92 -16.14
CA ASN A 62 9.46 -0.79 -15.58
C ASN A 62 9.45 -0.79 -14.04
N SER A 63 8.34 -0.37 -13.43
CA SER A 63 8.14 -0.31 -11.98
C SER A 63 6.64 -0.26 -11.67
N ALA A 64 6.28 -0.38 -10.39
CA ALA A 64 4.91 -0.16 -9.94
C ALA A 64 4.40 1.24 -10.33
N ASP A 65 5.22 2.28 -10.13
CA ASP A 65 4.90 3.66 -10.53
C ASP A 65 4.68 3.79 -12.04
N ASP A 66 5.47 3.09 -12.86
CA ASP A 66 5.27 3.05 -14.31
C ASP A 66 3.95 2.35 -14.68
N CYS A 67 3.62 1.23 -14.04
CA CYS A 67 2.34 0.56 -14.25
C CYS A 67 1.14 1.44 -13.87
N ILE A 68 1.22 2.18 -12.75
CA ILE A 68 0.18 3.15 -12.35
C ILE A 68 0.03 4.22 -13.44
N LYS A 69 1.15 4.80 -13.91
CA LYS A 69 1.14 5.79 -15.01
C LYS A 69 0.53 5.21 -16.30
N LYS A 70 0.85 3.97 -16.65
CA LYS A 70 0.29 3.28 -17.81
C LYS A 70 -1.21 3.06 -17.68
N ILE A 71 -1.70 2.72 -16.49
CA ILE A 71 -3.14 2.59 -16.24
C ILE A 71 -3.84 3.94 -16.42
N ILE A 72 -3.27 5.03 -15.87
CA ILE A 72 -3.78 6.40 -16.06
C ILE A 72 -3.84 6.77 -17.55
N LYS A 73 -2.77 6.49 -18.29
CA LYS A 73 -2.66 6.74 -19.74
C LYS A 73 -3.49 5.78 -20.61
N LYS A 74 -4.22 4.83 -20.01
CA LYS A 74 -4.96 3.78 -20.71
C LYS A 74 -4.08 2.90 -21.61
N GLU A 75 -2.81 2.73 -21.25
CA GLU A 75 -1.85 1.80 -21.86
C GLU A 75 -1.88 0.42 -21.18
N ALA A 76 -2.35 0.35 -19.93
CA ALA A 76 -2.62 -0.87 -19.18
C ALA A 76 -3.97 -0.74 -18.45
N ASP A 77 -4.49 -1.83 -17.87
CA ASP A 77 -5.80 -1.84 -17.21
C ASP A 77 -5.76 -2.39 -15.78
N LEU A 78 -4.86 -3.35 -15.51
CA LEU A 78 -4.74 -4.03 -14.22
C LEU A 78 -3.27 -4.11 -13.79
N VAL A 79 -3.04 -4.05 -12.48
CA VAL A 79 -1.75 -4.37 -11.84
C VAL A 79 -1.98 -4.76 -10.38
N THR A 80 -1.17 -5.67 -9.85
CA THR A 80 -1.14 -5.97 -8.40
C THR A 80 -0.19 -5.00 -7.71
N LEU A 81 -0.68 -4.28 -6.69
CA LEU A 81 0.09 -3.31 -5.93
C LEU A 81 0.10 -3.64 -4.44
N ASP A 82 1.16 -3.26 -3.73
CA ASP A 82 1.13 -3.17 -2.27
C ASP A 82 0.40 -1.89 -1.81
N GLY A 83 -0.07 -1.86 -0.55
CA GLY A 83 -0.83 -0.74 0.01
C GLY A 83 -0.24 0.66 -0.24
N GLY A 84 1.09 0.77 -0.28
CA GLY A 84 1.80 2.01 -0.57
C GLY A 84 1.58 2.49 -1.98
N ASN A 85 1.71 1.60 -2.96
CA ASN A 85 1.44 1.93 -4.34
C ASN A 85 -0.06 2.12 -4.60
N ILE A 86 -0.94 1.39 -3.90
CA ILE A 86 -2.40 1.60 -3.94
C ILE A 86 -2.75 3.01 -3.47
N HIS A 87 -2.18 3.46 -2.35
CA HIS A 87 -2.36 4.81 -1.85
C HIS A 87 -1.90 5.86 -2.86
N GLU A 88 -0.73 5.66 -3.47
CA GLU A 88 -0.20 6.62 -4.44
C GLU A 88 -1.08 6.70 -5.70
N ALA A 89 -1.59 5.55 -6.17
CA ALA A 89 -2.53 5.50 -7.27
C ALA A 89 -3.83 6.28 -6.96
N GLY A 90 -4.34 6.20 -5.73
CA GLY A 90 -5.58 6.87 -5.32
C GLY A 90 -5.49 8.37 -5.05
N LYS A 91 -4.29 8.96 -4.92
CA LYS A 91 -4.13 10.38 -4.61
C LYS A 91 -4.60 11.31 -5.74
N SER A 92 -4.33 10.92 -6.98
CA SER A 92 -4.45 11.83 -8.14
C SER A 92 -5.49 11.39 -9.16
N HIS A 93 -5.99 10.15 -9.06
CA HIS A 93 -6.86 9.54 -10.04
C HIS A 93 -7.85 8.58 -9.37
N ASP A 94 -9.01 8.40 -10.00
CA ASP A 94 -10.02 7.44 -9.56
C ASP A 94 -9.55 6.01 -9.83
N PHE A 95 -8.90 5.40 -8.84
CA PHE A 95 -8.53 3.99 -8.83
C PHE A 95 -9.48 3.20 -7.93
N LYS A 96 -9.79 1.98 -8.37
CA LYS A 96 -10.53 0.99 -7.58
C LYS A 96 -9.67 -0.21 -7.24
N VAL A 97 -9.79 -0.67 -6.00
CA VAL A 97 -9.24 -1.94 -5.52
C VAL A 97 -10.31 -3.00 -5.68
N ILE A 98 -10.06 -4.02 -6.51
CA ILE A 98 -11.10 -4.96 -6.94
C ILE A 98 -10.93 -6.36 -6.35
N VAL A 99 -9.69 -6.81 -6.17
CA VAL A 99 -9.37 -8.16 -5.68
C VAL A 99 -8.15 -8.08 -4.78
N ALA A 100 -8.25 -8.53 -3.54
CA ALA A 100 -7.17 -8.55 -2.56
C ALA A 100 -6.56 -9.95 -2.43
N GLU A 101 -5.25 -10.03 -2.23
CA GLU A 101 -4.60 -11.26 -1.78
C GLU A 101 -5.05 -11.62 -0.36
N GLN A 102 -5.16 -12.91 -0.08
CA GLN A 102 -5.34 -13.47 1.27
C GLN A 102 -4.10 -14.27 1.65
N TYR A 103 -3.67 -14.15 2.91
CA TYR A 103 -2.53 -14.89 3.45
C TYR A 103 -2.95 -15.75 4.64
N GLY A 104 -3.16 -17.06 4.43
CA GLY A 104 -3.45 -18.03 5.50
C GLY A 104 -4.66 -17.67 6.38
N GLU A 105 -4.55 -17.95 7.69
CA GLU A 105 -5.56 -17.64 8.71
C GLU A 105 -5.75 -16.13 8.96
N TYR A 106 -4.82 -15.30 8.48
CA TYR A 106 -4.75 -13.87 8.80
C TYR A 106 -5.54 -12.99 7.82
N GLY A 107 -6.21 -13.61 6.85
CA GLY A 107 -7.15 -12.93 5.95
C GLY A 107 -6.47 -11.98 4.97
N VAL A 108 -7.10 -10.84 4.71
CA VAL A 108 -6.67 -9.80 3.74
C VAL A 108 -5.86 -8.67 4.38
N LYS A 109 -5.33 -8.89 5.58
CA LYS A 109 -4.49 -7.92 6.29
C LYS A 109 -3.17 -8.57 6.70
N TYR A 110 -2.09 -7.81 6.70
CA TYR A 110 -0.82 -8.22 7.28
C TYR A 110 -0.25 -7.12 8.15
N TYR A 111 0.40 -7.50 9.24
CA TYR A 111 0.88 -6.55 10.23
C TYR A 111 2.32 -6.10 9.93
N ALA A 112 2.55 -4.79 9.99
CA ALA A 112 3.90 -4.24 10.03
C ALA A 112 4.46 -4.39 11.45
N VAL A 113 5.67 -4.91 11.56
CA VAL A 113 6.37 -5.14 12.84
C VAL A 113 7.78 -4.55 12.79
N ALA A 114 8.29 -4.17 13.96
CA ALA A 114 9.69 -3.80 14.18
C ALA A 114 10.40 -4.99 14.81
N VAL A 115 11.21 -5.70 14.04
CA VAL A 115 11.91 -6.93 14.44
C VAL A 115 13.32 -6.61 14.88
N VAL A 116 13.77 -7.25 15.94
CA VAL A 116 15.08 -7.08 16.57
C VAL A 116 15.62 -8.43 17.02
N ARG A 117 16.94 -8.57 17.12
CA ARG A 117 17.53 -9.73 17.80
C ARG A 117 17.21 -9.69 19.29
N LYS A 118 16.87 -10.85 19.85
CA LYS A 118 16.60 -11.01 21.27
C LYS A 118 17.81 -10.63 22.14
N ASN A 119 19.01 -10.97 21.70
CA ASN A 119 20.26 -10.63 22.40
C ASN A 119 20.67 -9.15 22.32
N ASN A 120 20.06 -8.36 21.43
CA ASN A 120 20.32 -6.92 21.33
C ASN A 120 19.37 -6.20 22.30
N THR A 121 19.77 -6.06 23.55
CA THR A 121 18.92 -5.55 24.64
C THR A 121 19.13 -4.05 24.90
N GLY A 122 18.34 -3.47 25.81
CA GLY A 122 18.54 -2.09 26.28
C GLY A 122 17.86 -1.01 25.43
N PHE A 123 16.99 -1.38 24.49
CA PHE A 123 16.15 -0.44 23.76
C PHE A 123 14.80 -1.05 23.40
N ASP A 124 13.84 -0.17 23.16
CA ASP A 124 12.47 -0.44 22.77
C ASP A 124 12.06 0.49 21.61
N LEU A 125 10.78 0.45 21.23
CA LEU A 125 10.30 1.27 20.12
C LEU A 125 10.47 2.78 20.36
N LYS A 126 10.41 3.23 21.63
CA LYS A 126 10.50 4.65 22.00
C LYS A 126 11.94 5.17 22.06
N SER A 127 12.92 4.27 22.18
CA SER A 127 14.35 4.57 22.29
C SER A 127 15.15 4.23 21.02
N LEU A 128 14.50 4.30 19.85
CA LEU A 128 15.13 4.04 18.54
C LEU A 128 16.03 5.17 18.01
N ARG A 129 16.05 6.34 18.65
CA ARG A 129 16.91 7.46 18.23
C ARG A 129 18.37 7.03 18.30
N GLY A 130 19.12 7.29 17.22
CA GLY A 130 20.54 6.94 17.10
C GLY A 130 20.81 5.45 16.89
N LYS A 131 19.78 4.63 16.69
CA LYS A 131 19.95 3.22 16.29
C LYS A 131 20.13 3.09 14.77
N LYS A 132 20.60 1.93 14.34
CA LYS A 132 20.75 1.56 12.92
C LYS A 132 19.50 0.82 12.43
N SER A 133 18.97 1.17 11.27
CA SER A 133 17.68 0.63 10.80
C SER A 133 17.72 0.00 9.41
N CYS A 134 16.95 -1.07 9.23
CA CYS A 134 16.81 -1.78 7.96
C CYS A 134 15.35 -1.70 7.47
N HIS A 135 15.17 -1.19 6.24
CA HIS A 135 13.86 -0.93 5.65
C HIS A 135 13.71 -1.70 4.34
N THR A 136 12.49 -2.11 4.01
CA THR A 136 12.23 -2.89 2.77
C THR A 136 12.43 -2.10 1.48
N GLY A 137 12.42 -0.77 1.57
CA GLY A 137 12.55 0.16 0.45
C GLY A 137 11.81 1.48 0.68
N ALA A 138 12.32 2.55 0.07
CA ALA A 138 11.71 3.87 0.08
C ALA A 138 10.27 3.82 -0.44
N GLY A 139 9.32 4.38 0.32
CA GLY A 139 7.91 4.45 -0.06
C GLY A 139 7.13 3.13 0.02
N ARG A 140 7.74 2.01 0.43
CA ARG A 140 7.02 0.72 0.58
C ARG A 140 6.12 0.70 1.80
N THR A 141 5.08 -0.14 1.78
CA THR A 141 4.06 -0.26 2.84
C THR A 141 4.62 -0.44 4.26
N ALA A 142 4.97 -1.67 4.67
CA ALA A 142 5.30 -1.93 6.07
C ALA A 142 6.66 -1.34 6.48
N GLY A 143 7.65 -1.45 5.60
CA GLY A 143 9.03 -1.04 5.88
C GLY A 143 9.28 0.46 5.81
N TRP A 144 8.38 1.26 5.22
CA TRP A 144 8.53 2.70 5.16
C TRP A 144 7.27 3.44 5.57
N LYS A 145 6.21 3.42 4.75
CA LYS A 145 5.00 4.24 4.97
C LYS A 145 4.38 4.02 6.36
N VAL A 146 4.27 2.77 6.79
CA VAL A 146 3.68 2.45 8.10
C VAL A 146 4.69 2.59 9.22
N ALA A 147 5.92 2.10 9.06
CA ALA A 147 6.94 2.23 10.09
C ALA A 147 7.30 3.70 10.38
N VAL A 148 7.70 4.46 9.36
CA VAL A 148 8.07 5.87 9.48
C VAL A 148 6.85 6.72 9.84
N GLY A 149 5.69 6.46 9.22
CA GLY A 149 4.45 7.13 9.59
C GLY A 149 4.05 6.87 11.05
N PHE A 150 4.21 5.64 11.55
CA PHE A 150 4.00 5.32 12.97
C PHE A 150 4.91 6.14 13.87
N LEU A 151 6.21 6.18 13.56
CA LEU A 151 7.17 6.89 14.39
C LEU A 151 6.88 8.40 14.40
N LEU A 152 6.49 8.98 13.27
CA LEU A 152 6.13 10.39 13.14
C LEU A 152 4.82 10.72 13.87
N ARG A 153 3.73 10.00 13.58
CA ARG A 153 2.41 10.26 14.20
C ARG A 153 2.43 10.06 15.71
N SER A 154 3.17 9.04 16.17
CA SER A 154 3.30 8.72 17.61
C SER A 154 4.33 9.60 18.32
N LYS A 155 4.92 10.58 17.62
CA LYS A 155 5.93 11.53 18.12
C LYS A 155 7.20 10.88 18.69
N ILE A 156 7.44 9.60 18.36
CA ILE A 156 8.68 8.90 18.69
C ILE A 156 9.82 9.49 17.86
N MET A 157 9.57 9.70 16.57
CA MET A 157 10.46 10.39 15.65
C MET A 157 9.91 11.80 15.38
N PRO A 158 10.68 12.86 15.68
CA PRO A 158 10.27 14.22 15.35
C PRO A 158 10.29 14.46 13.85
N ALA A 159 9.24 15.11 13.34
CA ALA A 159 9.21 15.63 11.98
C ALA A 159 10.13 16.86 11.85
N VAL A 160 10.81 17.01 10.72
CA VAL A 160 11.82 18.08 10.53
C VAL A 160 11.53 19.03 9.37
N ALA A 161 10.60 18.69 8.49
CA ALA A 161 10.26 19.49 7.31
C ALA A 161 8.76 19.39 6.98
N CYS A 162 7.91 19.80 7.90
CA CYS A 162 6.44 19.76 7.76
C CYS A 162 5.96 20.35 6.42
N GLY A 163 5.02 19.67 5.76
CA GLY A 163 4.47 20.05 4.46
C GLY A 163 5.38 19.72 3.26
N ASN A 164 6.58 19.20 3.50
CA ASN A 164 7.51 18.79 2.44
C ASN A 164 7.39 17.29 2.14
N GLU A 165 7.38 16.91 0.85
CA GLU A 165 7.36 15.49 0.43
C GLU A 165 8.56 14.69 0.94
N SER A 166 9.68 15.37 1.20
CA SER A 166 10.91 14.78 1.74
C SER A 166 10.93 14.71 3.27
N ASN A 167 9.89 15.17 3.97
CA ASN A 167 9.84 15.21 5.45
C ASN A 167 10.19 13.87 6.08
N ALA A 168 9.57 12.78 5.63
CA ALA A 168 9.85 11.44 6.14
C ALA A 168 11.33 11.04 6.00
N TYR A 169 11.96 11.33 4.86
CA TYR A 169 13.36 11.01 4.61
C TYR A 169 14.30 11.87 5.47
N LEU A 170 14.07 13.19 5.52
CA LEU A 170 14.86 14.10 6.34
C LEU A 170 14.73 13.78 7.83
N SER A 171 13.52 13.42 8.28
CA SER A 171 13.26 13.07 9.68
C SER A 171 13.94 11.75 10.05
N ALA A 172 13.83 10.73 9.20
CA ALA A 172 14.50 9.45 9.39
C ALA A 172 16.03 9.60 9.39
N ALA A 173 16.58 10.38 8.45
CA ALA A 173 18.01 10.66 8.35
C ALA A 173 18.57 11.34 9.61
N LYS A 174 17.79 12.23 10.25
CA LYS A 174 18.16 12.88 11.52
C LYS A 174 17.94 11.98 12.75
N PHE A 175 17.07 10.99 12.65
CA PHE A 175 16.63 10.17 13.77
C PHE A 175 17.49 8.90 13.94
N PHE A 176 17.77 8.20 12.85
CA PHE A 176 18.63 7.01 12.83
C PHE A 176 20.08 7.41 12.55
N GLU A 177 21.04 6.67 13.10
CA GLU A 177 22.48 6.91 12.85
C GLU A 177 22.80 6.59 11.38
N GLU A 178 22.46 5.37 10.96
CA GLU A 178 22.60 4.87 9.60
C GLU A 178 21.42 3.97 9.27
N SER A 179 21.05 3.91 7.99
CA SER A 179 19.99 2.99 7.54
C SER A 179 20.34 2.28 6.24
N CYS A 180 19.57 1.24 5.92
CA CYS A 180 19.39 0.80 4.55
C CYS A 180 17.93 1.02 4.11
N VAL A 181 17.73 1.97 3.20
CA VAL A 181 16.45 2.32 2.60
C VAL A 181 16.56 2.28 1.07
N PRO A 182 16.47 1.08 0.45
CA PRO A 182 16.65 0.93 -0.98
C PRO A 182 15.72 1.82 -1.81
N GLY A 183 16.24 2.46 -2.86
CA GLY A 183 15.49 3.35 -3.75
C GLY A 183 15.39 4.81 -3.29
N THR A 184 16.02 5.19 -2.18
CA THR A 184 16.02 6.60 -1.72
C THR A 184 16.46 7.60 -2.80
N PRO A 185 17.53 7.38 -3.59
CA PRO A 185 17.96 8.35 -4.62
C PRO A 185 16.91 8.68 -5.68
N SER A 186 15.95 7.79 -5.95
CA SER A 186 14.88 8.04 -6.93
C SER A 186 13.63 8.69 -6.34
N LYS A 187 13.59 8.87 -5.01
CA LYS A 187 12.44 9.42 -4.28
C LYS A 187 12.68 10.83 -3.74
N VAL A 188 13.90 11.35 -3.81
CA VAL A 188 14.25 12.71 -3.38
C VAL A 188 15.09 13.41 -4.44
N SER A 189 15.10 14.75 -4.43
CA SER A 189 15.97 15.52 -5.33
C SER A 189 17.45 15.31 -4.97
N SER A 190 18.37 15.54 -5.92
CA SER A 190 19.81 15.37 -5.68
C SER A 190 20.33 16.22 -4.51
N GLY A 191 19.79 17.44 -4.33
CA GLY A 191 20.14 18.30 -3.20
C GLY A 191 19.66 17.73 -1.86
N VAL A 192 18.45 17.17 -1.82
CA VAL A 192 17.94 16.49 -0.62
C VAL A 192 18.70 15.20 -0.35
N TYR A 193 19.08 14.45 -1.39
CA TYR A 193 19.81 13.20 -1.25
C TYR A 193 21.12 13.37 -0.47
N GLN A 194 21.85 14.46 -0.67
CA GLN A 194 23.07 14.74 0.10
C GLN A 194 22.81 14.81 1.61
N MET A 195 21.67 15.37 2.01
CA MET A 195 21.25 15.48 3.41
C MET A 195 20.73 14.18 4.01
N VAL A 196 20.33 13.21 3.18
CA VAL A 196 19.75 11.92 3.61
C VAL A 196 20.60 10.72 3.18
N SER A 197 21.86 10.96 2.81
CA SER A 197 22.78 9.92 2.30
C SER A 197 22.99 8.79 3.31
N ASN A 198 22.92 9.07 4.60
CA ASN A 198 23.01 8.07 5.67
C ASN A 198 21.89 7.02 5.62
N LEU A 199 20.77 7.30 4.94
CA LEU A 199 19.70 6.30 4.71
C LEU A 199 20.14 5.14 3.81
N CYS A 200 21.29 5.26 3.16
CA CYS A 200 21.84 4.28 2.24
C CYS A 200 23.12 3.61 2.76
N ASN A 201 23.64 4.03 3.92
CA ASN A 201 24.95 3.60 4.42
C ASN A 201 25.05 2.10 4.71
N LEU A 202 23.95 1.48 5.19
CA LEU A 202 23.91 0.06 5.53
C LEU A 202 23.55 -0.84 4.34
N CYS A 203 23.16 -0.27 3.20
CA CYS A 203 22.77 -1.07 2.04
C CYS A 203 23.96 -1.84 1.44
N ALA A 204 23.66 -3.02 0.91
CA ALA A 204 24.62 -3.82 0.17
C ALA A 204 24.80 -3.27 -1.26
N GLY A 205 25.90 -3.68 -1.90
CA GLY A 205 26.23 -3.34 -3.27
C GLY A 205 27.45 -2.42 -3.40
N PRO A 206 27.99 -2.29 -4.63
CA PRO A 206 29.12 -1.41 -4.90
C PRO A 206 28.71 0.06 -4.72
N GLU A 207 29.67 0.92 -4.39
CA GLU A 207 29.42 2.32 -3.99
C GLU A 207 28.52 3.10 -4.97
N ASN A 208 28.74 2.93 -6.28
CA ASN A 208 27.96 3.59 -7.33
C ASN A 208 26.52 3.08 -7.48
N ASP A 209 26.21 1.87 -7.01
CA ASP A 209 24.87 1.27 -7.00
C ASP A 209 24.35 1.05 -5.58
N LYS A 210 25.04 1.62 -4.57
CA LYS A 210 24.65 1.48 -3.17
C LYS A 210 23.25 2.05 -3.03
N CYS A 211 22.36 1.33 -2.35
CA CYS A 211 20.95 1.69 -2.20
C CYS A 211 20.05 1.48 -3.43
N THR A 212 20.52 0.82 -4.49
CA THR A 212 19.63 0.40 -5.60
C THR A 212 18.51 -0.53 -5.13
N THR A 213 17.42 -0.56 -5.90
CA THR A 213 16.33 -1.55 -5.74
C THR A 213 16.60 -2.85 -6.50
N ASP A 214 17.69 -2.94 -7.24
CA ASP A 214 18.13 -4.16 -7.91
C ASP A 214 18.63 -5.18 -6.89
N THR A 215 17.90 -6.29 -6.74
CA THR A 215 18.19 -7.36 -5.79
C THR A 215 19.49 -8.10 -6.08
N LEU A 216 20.00 -8.05 -7.32
CA LEU A 216 21.28 -8.66 -7.68
C LEU A 216 22.47 -7.87 -7.15
N LYS A 217 22.30 -6.55 -7.00
CA LYS A 217 23.33 -5.63 -6.51
C LYS A 217 23.18 -5.35 -5.02
N ASN A 218 21.95 -5.11 -4.57
CA ASN A 218 21.61 -4.83 -3.19
C ASN A 218 20.71 -5.94 -2.63
N ARG A 219 21.31 -6.89 -1.92
CA ARG A 219 20.58 -8.01 -1.32
C ARG A 219 19.66 -7.61 -0.16
N TYR A 220 19.73 -6.38 0.33
CA TYR A 220 18.88 -5.90 1.43
C TYR A 220 17.55 -5.30 0.96
N VAL A 221 17.20 -5.49 -0.31
CA VAL A 221 15.90 -5.07 -0.87
C VAL A 221 14.77 -5.99 -0.41
N GLY A 222 13.64 -5.38 -0.03
CA GLY A 222 12.42 -6.10 0.32
C GLY A 222 12.39 -6.68 1.73
N TYR A 223 11.34 -7.49 2.00
CA TYR A 223 11.08 -8.02 3.34
C TYR A 223 12.24 -8.90 3.83
N HIS A 224 12.62 -9.89 3.01
CA HIS A 224 13.73 -10.78 3.32
C HIS A 224 15.04 -10.02 3.45
N GLY A 225 15.35 -9.13 2.51
CA GLY A 225 16.57 -8.33 2.55
C GLY A 225 16.68 -7.41 3.77
N ALA A 226 15.60 -6.75 4.17
CA ALA A 226 15.58 -5.90 5.36
C ALA A 226 15.77 -6.72 6.65
N PHE A 227 15.15 -7.90 6.73
CA PHE A 227 15.39 -8.83 7.83
C PHE A 227 16.86 -9.28 7.86
N MET A 228 17.42 -9.68 6.72
CA MET A 228 18.83 -10.08 6.60
C MET A 228 19.78 -8.96 7.05
N CYS A 229 19.53 -7.72 6.64
CA CYS A 229 20.29 -6.55 7.06
C CYS A 229 20.36 -6.43 8.59
N MET A 230 19.23 -6.60 9.27
CA MET A 230 19.20 -6.60 10.73
C MET A 230 19.89 -7.83 11.28
N ALA A 231 19.51 -9.05 10.84
CA ALA A 231 20.03 -10.33 11.33
C ALA A 231 21.57 -10.46 11.20
N GLU A 232 22.17 -9.87 10.17
CA GLU A 232 23.62 -9.85 9.93
C GLU A 232 24.38 -8.79 10.74
N GLY A 233 23.68 -8.05 11.58
CA GLY A 233 24.30 -7.07 12.49
C GLY A 233 24.61 -5.73 11.84
N LYS A 234 24.10 -5.46 10.63
CA LYS A 234 24.25 -4.14 10.01
C LYS A 234 23.31 -3.12 10.62
N GLY A 235 22.07 -3.52 10.90
CA GLY A 235 21.08 -2.74 11.65
C GLY A 235 20.72 -3.36 12.99
N ASP A 236 20.18 -2.51 13.87
CA ASP A 236 19.62 -2.91 15.17
C ASP A 236 18.17 -3.40 15.04
N VAL A 237 17.41 -2.79 14.11
CA VAL A 237 15.98 -3.04 13.89
C VAL A 237 15.66 -3.19 12.40
N ALA A 238 14.77 -4.12 12.07
CA ALA A 238 14.19 -4.27 10.74
C ALA A 238 12.67 -4.00 10.76
N PHE A 239 12.19 -3.18 9.83
CA PHE A 239 10.77 -2.93 9.64
C PHE A 239 10.22 -3.79 8.51
N VAL A 240 9.46 -4.83 8.84
CA VAL A 240 9.01 -5.86 7.90
C VAL A 240 7.55 -6.29 8.17
N LYS A 241 7.02 -7.24 7.39
CA LYS A 241 5.74 -7.90 7.70
C LYS A 241 5.96 -9.02 8.74
N TYR A 242 4.96 -9.30 9.56
CA TYR A 242 5.06 -10.29 10.64
C TYR A 242 5.52 -11.70 10.19
N THR A 243 5.12 -12.17 9.00
CA THR A 243 5.54 -13.50 8.48
C THR A 243 7.02 -13.57 8.11
N THR A 244 7.70 -12.44 7.95
CA THR A 244 9.08 -12.39 7.41
C THR A 244 10.06 -13.16 8.27
N THR A 245 9.93 -13.05 9.60
CA THR A 245 10.86 -13.69 10.52
C THR A 245 10.80 -15.21 10.38
N GLU A 246 9.60 -15.78 10.34
CA GLU A 246 9.40 -17.22 10.14
C GLU A 246 9.88 -17.67 8.76
N GLU A 247 9.52 -16.94 7.70
CA GLU A 247 9.95 -17.23 6.33
C GLU A 247 11.47 -17.30 6.18
N VAL A 248 12.20 -16.36 6.80
CA VAL A 248 13.67 -16.25 6.65
C VAL A 248 14.40 -17.17 7.63
N ALA A 249 13.91 -17.32 8.86
CA ALA A 249 14.50 -18.23 9.86
C ALA A 249 14.33 -19.70 9.48
N ALA A 250 13.21 -20.07 8.83
CA ALA A 250 13.01 -21.43 8.29
C ALA A 250 14.09 -21.83 7.26
N GLY A 251 14.75 -20.86 6.61
CA GLY A 251 15.89 -21.09 5.73
C GLY A 251 17.19 -21.49 6.46
N GLY A 252 17.20 -21.56 7.79
CA GLY A 252 18.28 -22.10 8.64
C GLY A 252 19.53 -21.23 8.77
N LYS A 253 19.74 -20.26 7.87
CA LYS A 253 20.93 -19.39 7.87
C LYS A 253 20.94 -18.33 8.98
N TYR A 254 19.77 -17.89 9.44
CA TYR A 254 19.62 -16.74 10.31
C TYR A 254 19.05 -17.12 11.69
N GLY A 255 19.38 -18.30 12.21
CA GLY A 255 18.86 -18.79 13.47
C GLY A 255 17.39 -19.19 13.39
N LYS A 256 16.71 -19.23 14.54
CA LYS A 256 15.31 -19.62 14.67
C LYS A 256 14.43 -18.41 15.01
N PRO A 257 13.11 -18.46 14.79
CA PRO A 257 12.20 -17.37 15.16
C PRO A 257 12.34 -16.90 16.61
N GLU A 258 12.68 -17.79 17.54
CA GLU A 258 12.81 -17.48 18.98
C GLU A 258 14.04 -16.62 19.33
N ASP A 259 14.98 -16.49 18.38
CA ASP A 259 16.16 -15.62 18.50
C ASP A 259 15.81 -14.14 18.25
N TYR A 260 14.54 -13.85 17.93
CA TYR A 260 14.03 -12.53 17.58
C TYR A 260 12.80 -12.14 18.40
N GLU A 261 12.57 -10.84 18.48
CA GLU A 261 11.43 -10.24 19.18
C GLU A 261 10.86 -9.07 18.37
N TYR A 262 9.61 -8.70 18.66
CA TYR A 262 8.97 -7.49 18.17
C TYR A 262 9.08 -6.36 19.19
N LEU A 263 9.35 -5.14 18.74
CA LEU A 263 9.23 -3.93 19.57
C LEU A 263 7.79 -3.43 19.55
N CYS A 264 7.18 -3.26 20.72
CA CYS A 264 5.75 -3.00 20.83
C CYS A 264 5.44 -1.50 21.03
N PRO A 265 4.35 -0.98 20.43
CA PRO A 265 3.86 0.38 20.68
C PRO A 265 3.63 0.72 22.15
N THR A 266 3.15 -0.27 22.92
CA THR A 266 2.87 -0.17 24.35
C THR A 266 4.13 -0.06 25.20
N GLY A 267 5.32 -0.28 24.60
CA GLY A 267 6.60 -0.41 25.29
C GLY A 267 7.01 -1.86 25.45
N GLY A 268 8.30 -2.09 25.70
CA GLY A 268 8.86 -3.43 25.83
C GLY A 268 8.93 -4.21 24.51
N ARG A 269 9.01 -5.54 24.64
CA ARG A 269 9.20 -6.48 23.53
C ARG A 269 8.30 -7.69 23.71
N MET A 270 7.87 -8.29 22.61
CA MET A 270 7.11 -9.55 22.62
C MET A 270 7.69 -10.57 21.63
N ALA A 271 7.39 -11.84 21.85
CA ALA A 271 7.88 -12.93 21.00
C ALA A 271 7.32 -12.84 19.58
N VAL A 272 8.08 -13.35 18.60
CA VAL A 272 7.58 -13.58 17.24
C VAL A 272 6.31 -14.43 17.31
N GLY A 273 5.30 -14.05 16.54
CA GLY A 273 3.95 -14.65 16.58
C GLY A 273 2.90 -13.77 17.25
N THR A 274 3.27 -12.89 18.19
CA THR A 274 2.34 -11.98 18.94
C THR A 274 1.94 -10.71 18.17
N HIS A 275 1.90 -10.81 16.85
CA HIS A 275 1.77 -9.65 15.95
C HIS A 275 0.37 -9.04 15.95
N THR A 276 -0.64 -9.70 16.52
CA THR A 276 -1.99 -9.15 16.74
C THR A 276 -2.01 -8.16 17.91
N GLU A 277 -1.14 -8.33 18.90
CA GLU A 277 -0.99 -7.41 20.03
C GLU A 277 0.17 -6.41 19.81
N CYS A 278 1.24 -6.84 19.13
CA CYS A 278 2.48 -6.08 18.98
C CYS A 278 2.77 -5.77 17.51
N HIS A 279 2.23 -4.65 17.01
CA HIS A 279 2.40 -4.21 15.62
C HIS A 279 2.37 -2.68 15.45
N LEU A 280 2.98 -2.18 14.38
CA LEU A 280 2.98 -0.75 14.01
C LEU A 280 1.71 -0.36 13.21
N GLY A 281 1.00 -1.34 12.68
CA GLY A 281 -0.24 -1.14 11.95
C GLY A 281 -0.61 -2.36 11.14
N ALA A 282 -1.92 -2.61 11.05
CA ALA A 282 -2.48 -3.56 10.11
C ALA A 282 -2.46 -2.92 8.71
N ASN A 283 -1.79 -3.58 7.77
CA ASN A 283 -1.78 -3.18 6.38
C ASN A 283 -2.79 -4.02 5.62
N PRO A 284 -3.49 -3.42 4.65
CA PRO A 284 -4.20 -4.22 3.68
C PRO A 284 -3.21 -5.09 2.90
N ALA A 285 -3.66 -6.26 2.47
CA ALA A 285 -2.90 -7.12 1.56
C ALA A 285 -2.55 -6.40 0.26
N HIS A 286 -1.71 -7.04 -0.55
CA HIS A 286 -1.57 -6.58 -1.93
C HIS A 286 -2.92 -6.78 -2.65
N ALA A 287 -3.21 -5.93 -3.63
CA ALA A 287 -4.45 -6.03 -4.36
C ALA A 287 -4.30 -5.63 -5.82
N VAL A 288 -5.16 -6.21 -6.64
CA VAL A 288 -5.37 -5.86 -8.02
C VAL A 288 -6.15 -4.55 -8.06
N VAL A 289 -5.58 -3.56 -8.75
CA VAL A 289 -6.21 -2.26 -8.94
C VAL A 289 -6.53 -2.00 -10.41
N THR A 290 -7.52 -1.15 -10.64
CA THR A 290 -7.92 -0.68 -11.97
C THR A 290 -8.46 0.75 -11.93
N ARG A 291 -8.74 1.34 -13.09
CA ARG A 291 -9.41 2.64 -13.17
C ARG A 291 -10.86 2.53 -12.70
N GLY A 292 -11.36 3.55 -12.01
CA GLY A 292 -12.70 3.53 -11.41
C GLY A 292 -13.85 3.47 -12.42
N ASN A 293 -13.62 3.92 -13.66
CA ASN A 293 -14.56 3.83 -14.78
C ASN A 293 -14.44 2.56 -15.64
N ASN A 294 -13.69 1.55 -15.19
CA ASN A 294 -13.62 0.26 -15.89
C ASN A 294 -14.98 -0.46 -15.80
N SER A 295 -15.62 -0.68 -16.96
CA SER A 295 -16.92 -1.35 -17.07
C SER A 295 -16.88 -2.83 -16.70
N ASP A 296 -15.71 -3.45 -16.79
CA ASP A 296 -15.55 -4.90 -16.74
C ASP A 296 -15.20 -5.41 -15.33
N ILE A 297 -15.20 -4.53 -14.32
CA ILE A 297 -14.78 -4.86 -12.94
C ILE A 297 -15.48 -6.10 -12.40
N GLY A 298 -16.81 -6.19 -12.59
CA GLY A 298 -17.60 -7.30 -12.08
C GLY A 298 -17.15 -8.64 -12.64
N ASP A 299 -16.90 -8.71 -13.95
CA ASP A 299 -16.49 -9.95 -14.61
C ASP A 299 -15.01 -10.27 -14.39
N ILE A 300 -14.15 -9.24 -14.32
CA ILE A 300 -12.74 -9.41 -13.93
C ILE A 300 -12.65 -10.02 -12.53
N ILE A 301 -13.43 -9.54 -11.56
CA ILE A 301 -13.49 -10.12 -10.21
C ILE A 301 -13.87 -11.60 -10.29
N LYS A 302 -14.95 -11.94 -11.00
CA LYS A 302 -15.41 -13.34 -11.15
C LYS A 302 -14.32 -14.24 -11.75
N ILE A 303 -13.63 -13.77 -12.78
CA ILE A 303 -12.56 -14.53 -13.43
C ILE A 303 -11.39 -14.74 -12.47
N LEU A 304 -10.94 -13.70 -11.78
CA LEU A 304 -9.79 -13.78 -10.88
C LEU A 304 -10.06 -14.64 -9.64
N THR A 305 -11.26 -14.57 -9.06
CA THR A 305 -11.63 -15.46 -7.94
C THR A 305 -11.69 -16.91 -8.41
N LYS A 306 -12.25 -17.18 -9.60
CA LYS A 306 -12.26 -18.53 -10.17
C LYS A 306 -10.87 -19.06 -10.50
N MET A 307 -9.99 -18.20 -11.03
CA MET A 307 -8.57 -18.51 -11.23
C MET A 307 -7.89 -18.92 -9.92
N SER A 308 -8.17 -18.21 -8.81
CA SER A 308 -7.66 -18.56 -7.49
C SER A 308 -8.18 -19.90 -6.99
N GLU A 309 -9.44 -20.23 -7.20
CA GLU A 309 -10.01 -21.52 -6.80
C GLU A 309 -9.40 -22.71 -7.55
N THR A 310 -9.15 -22.54 -8.85
CA THR A 310 -8.68 -23.63 -9.73
C THR A 310 -7.16 -23.77 -9.76
N TYR A 311 -6.43 -22.66 -9.82
CA TYR A 311 -4.97 -22.63 -9.98
C TYR A 311 -4.22 -22.13 -8.74
N GLY A 312 -4.93 -21.80 -7.65
CA GLY A 312 -4.33 -21.42 -6.38
C GLY A 312 -3.79 -22.63 -5.59
N VAL A 313 -3.88 -22.59 -4.27
CA VAL A 313 -3.25 -23.59 -3.37
C VAL A 313 -3.72 -25.04 -3.55
N LYS A 314 -4.89 -25.25 -4.17
CA LYS A 314 -5.42 -26.59 -4.47
C LYS A 314 -4.71 -27.27 -5.65
N GLN A 315 -4.03 -26.51 -6.50
CA GLN A 315 -3.24 -27.05 -7.60
C GLN A 315 -1.84 -27.41 -7.09
N THR A 316 -1.60 -28.68 -6.82
CA THR A 316 -0.32 -29.19 -6.29
C THR A 316 0.59 -29.83 -7.33
N ASP A 317 0.11 -30.00 -8.57
CA ASP A 317 0.90 -30.55 -9.67
C ASP A 317 1.89 -29.49 -10.18
N TRP A 318 3.16 -29.67 -9.83
CA TRP A 318 4.25 -28.77 -10.20
C TRP A 318 4.52 -28.68 -11.70
N LYS A 319 3.90 -29.54 -12.53
CA LYS A 319 3.98 -29.44 -14.00
C LYS A 319 2.89 -28.57 -14.60
N LYS A 320 1.87 -28.19 -13.82
CA LYS A 320 0.75 -27.35 -14.25
C LYS A 320 0.95 -25.91 -13.79
N PHE A 321 0.17 -24.99 -14.36
CA PHE A 321 0.19 -23.60 -13.94
C PHE A 321 -0.32 -23.46 -12.50
N GLN A 322 0.46 -22.76 -11.67
CA GLN A 322 0.14 -22.43 -10.30
C GLN A 322 0.16 -20.91 -10.13
N LEU A 323 -0.94 -20.33 -9.65
CA LEU A 323 -1.12 -18.88 -9.57
C LEU A 323 -0.19 -18.25 -8.53
N PHE A 324 -0.10 -18.87 -7.35
CA PHE A 324 0.68 -18.39 -6.20
C PHE A 324 2.01 -19.14 -6.04
N ASN A 325 2.57 -19.66 -7.13
CA ASN A 325 3.90 -20.27 -7.10
C ASN A 325 4.74 -19.74 -8.27
N SER A 326 5.93 -19.26 -7.95
CA SER A 326 6.86 -18.68 -8.94
C SER A 326 8.06 -19.55 -9.27
N SER A 327 8.18 -20.75 -8.67
CA SER A 327 9.35 -21.64 -8.79
C SER A 327 9.63 -22.18 -10.19
N GLN A 328 8.62 -22.27 -11.06
CA GLN A 328 8.80 -22.61 -12.48
C GLN A 328 9.47 -21.49 -13.28
N TYR A 329 9.62 -20.30 -12.70
CA TYR A 329 10.16 -19.11 -13.33
C TYR A 329 11.40 -18.62 -12.59
N SER A 330 12.17 -17.75 -13.22
CA SER A 330 13.31 -17.09 -12.58
C SER A 330 12.83 -15.95 -11.66
N GLY A 331 12.41 -16.28 -10.44
CA GLY A 331 12.07 -15.28 -9.43
C GLY A 331 11.10 -15.77 -8.35
N ASN A 332 10.75 -14.87 -7.45
CA ASN A 332 9.79 -15.10 -6.37
C ASN A 332 8.72 -14.01 -6.40
N ASN A 333 7.50 -14.34 -5.98
CA ASN A 333 6.38 -13.40 -5.86
C ASN A 333 6.01 -12.68 -7.17
N LEU A 334 6.01 -13.42 -8.28
CA LEU A 334 5.70 -12.89 -9.60
C LEU A 334 4.18 -12.75 -9.79
N LEU A 335 3.69 -11.56 -10.16
CA LEU A 335 2.28 -11.12 -10.27
C LEU A 335 1.50 -11.08 -8.95
N PHE A 336 1.64 -12.15 -8.16
CA PHE A 336 1.05 -12.33 -6.85
C PHE A 336 2.12 -12.86 -5.90
N LYS A 337 1.95 -12.60 -4.59
CA LYS A 337 2.81 -13.20 -3.57
C LYS A 337 2.72 -14.72 -3.59
N ASP A 338 3.86 -15.39 -3.40
CA ASP A 338 3.87 -16.85 -3.31
C ASP A 338 3.23 -17.34 -1.99
N SER A 339 3.14 -16.46 -0.99
CA SER A 339 2.43 -16.70 0.27
C SER A 339 0.90 -16.53 0.17
N THR A 340 0.37 -16.17 -1.01
CA THR A 340 -1.08 -16.00 -1.21
C THR A 340 -1.79 -17.35 -1.15
N THR A 341 -2.86 -17.43 -0.36
CA THR A 341 -3.69 -18.63 -0.25
C THR A 341 -4.99 -18.51 -1.05
N ALA A 342 -5.49 -17.30 -1.25
CA ALA A 342 -6.66 -17.02 -2.06
C ALA A 342 -6.69 -15.57 -2.59
N LEU A 343 -7.53 -15.31 -3.58
CA LEU A 343 -7.92 -13.97 -4.01
C LEU A 343 -9.35 -13.67 -3.57
N ASN A 344 -9.52 -12.60 -2.79
CA ASN A 344 -10.82 -12.18 -2.27
C ASN A 344 -11.36 -10.97 -3.02
N ALA A 345 -12.59 -11.08 -3.49
CA ALA A 345 -13.31 -9.97 -4.11
C ALA A 345 -13.52 -8.83 -3.11
N GLN A 346 -13.20 -7.60 -3.51
CA GLN A 346 -13.56 -6.43 -2.71
C GLN A 346 -15.01 -6.03 -3.01
N PRO A 347 -15.89 -5.91 -1.99
CA PRO A 347 -17.29 -5.55 -2.20
C PRO A 347 -17.44 -4.23 -2.94
N ALA A 348 -18.38 -4.13 -3.88
CA ALA A 348 -18.53 -2.97 -4.77
C ALA A 348 -18.54 -1.61 -4.05
N GLY A 349 -19.22 -1.52 -2.91
CA GLY A 349 -19.26 -0.31 -2.07
C GLY A 349 -18.02 -0.03 -1.22
N LYS A 350 -16.97 -0.85 -1.32
CA LYS A 350 -15.70 -0.73 -0.57
C LYS A 350 -14.47 -0.74 -1.48
N GLN A 351 -14.66 -0.56 -2.79
CA GLN A 351 -13.57 -0.61 -3.78
C GLN A 351 -12.75 0.69 -3.84
N SER A 352 -13.14 1.74 -3.11
CA SER A 352 -12.31 2.95 -3.06
C SER A 352 -10.96 2.65 -2.39
N VAL A 353 -9.93 3.39 -2.78
CA VAL A 353 -8.59 3.25 -2.20
C VAL A 353 -8.63 3.44 -0.68
N MET A 354 -9.36 4.44 -0.18
CA MET A 354 -9.40 4.72 1.26
C MET A 354 -10.20 3.68 2.06
N ASP A 355 -11.28 3.15 1.50
CA ASP A 355 -12.02 2.04 2.14
C ASP A 355 -11.18 0.78 2.26
N TYR A 356 -10.34 0.51 1.26
CA TYR A 356 -9.45 -0.64 1.25
C TYR A 356 -8.27 -0.46 2.23
N LEU A 357 -7.60 0.69 2.18
CA LEU A 357 -6.43 0.96 3.01
C LEU A 357 -6.78 1.11 4.48
N GLY A 358 -7.96 1.66 4.78
CA GLY A 358 -8.43 1.92 6.12
C GLY A 358 -7.79 3.16 6.75
N LYS A 359 -8.48 3.69 7.77
CA LYS A 359 -8.14 4.98 8.40
C LYS A 359 -6.74 5.04 8.97
N SER A 360 -6.33 4.02 9.73
CA SER A 360 -5.00 3.99 10.37
C SER A 360 -3.86 3.99 9.33
N TYR A 361 -4.06 3.36 8.18
CA TYR A 361 -3.09 3.43 7.10
C TYR A 361 -3.01 4.85 6.53
N GLY A 362 -4.15 5.49 6.27
CA GLY A 362 -4.23 6.88 5.82
C GLY A 362 -3.49 7.83 6.77
N GLU A 363 -3.79 7.76 8.07
CA GLU A 363 -3.12 8.57 9.10
C GLU A 363 -1.58 8.40 9.10
N ASN A 364 -1.10 7.17 8.85
CA ASN A 364 0.34 6.91 8.75
C ASN A 364 0.94 7.61 7.54
N VAL A 365 0.28 7.50 6.40
CA VAL A 365 0.79 8.09 5.16
C VAL A 365 0.71 9.61 5.21
N ASP A 366 -0.36 10.17 5.77
CA ASP A 366 -0.53 11.61 5.94
C ASP A 366 0.62 12.17 6.80
N SER A 367 0.93 11.51 7.92
CA SER A 367 2.02 11.91 8.82
C SER A 367 3.43 11.87 8.21
N LEU A 368 3.61 11.24 7.04
CA LEU A 368 4.89 11.29 6.32
C LEU A 368 5.21 12.71 5.84
N THR A 369 4.19 13.54 5.63
CA THR A 369 4.31 14.91 5.13
C THR A 369 3.70 15.94 6.08
N SER A 370 2.63 15.60 6.80
CA SER A 370 2.02 16.48 7.77
C SER A 370 2.77 16.45 9.10
N CYS A 371 2.79 17.60 9.76
CA CYS A 371 2.94 17.67 11.19
C CYS A 371 1.56 18.04 11.69
N ASP A 372 0.99 17.30 12.64
CA ASP A 372 -0.20 17.80 13.33
C ASP A 372 0.14 19.20 13.84
N THR A 373 -0.45 20.22 13.23
CA THR A 373 -0.54 21.52 13.88
C THR A 373 -1.37 21.26 15.10
N THR A 374 -0.75 21.31 16.28
CA THR A 374 -1.48 21.62 17.49
C THR A 374 -2.23 22.91 17.15
N THR A 375 -3.52 22.82 16.89
CA THR A 375 -4.39 23.97 17.06
C THR A 375 -4.21 24.30 18.52
N SER A 376 -3.35 25.27 18.81
CA SER A 376 -3.43 26.00 20.04
C SER A 376 -4.83 26.58 20.00
N THR A 377 -5.77 25.89 20.65
CA THR A 377 -6.94 26.54 21.20
C THR A 377 -6.36 27.58 22.14
N THR A 378 -6.12 28.77 21.61
CA THR A 378 -6.07 29.99 22.39
C THR A 378 -7.37 29.97 23.18
N LEU A 379 -7.24 29.62 24.46
CA LEU A 379 -8.28 29.88 25.44
C LEU A 379 -8.74 31.32 25.21
N PRO A 380 -10.06 31.58 25.05
CA PRO A 380 -10.52 32.94 24.94
C PRO A 380 -10.05 33.70 26.19
N PRO A 381 -9.60 34.96 26.03
CA PRO A 381 -9.17 35.75 27.18
C PRO A 381 -10.34 35.86 28.17
N PRO A 382 -10.05 35.88 29.49
CA PRO A 382 -11.10 36.01 30.49
C PRO A 382 -11.89 37.31 30.23
N PRO A 383 -13.21 37.30 30.46
CA PRO A 383 -14.05 38.47 30.19
C PRO A 383 -13.56 39.65 31.02
N ALA A 384 -13.22 40.74 30.34
CA ALA A 384 -12.91 42.01 30.98
C ALA A 384 -14.12 42.50 31.79
N SER A 385 -13.88 42.84 33.04
CA SER A 385 -14.84 43.45 33.95
C SER A 385 -15.49 44.68 33.30
N SER A 386 -16.80 44.61 33.09
CA SER A 386 -17.61 45.71 32.57
C SER A 386 -17.67 46.84 33.60
N SER A 387 -17.05 47.96 33.27
CA SER A 387 -17.39 49.24 33.89
C SER A 387 -18.60 49.81 33.15
N THR A 388 -19.65 50.06 33.90
CA THR A 388 -20.90 50.66 33.44
C THR A 388 -20.66 52.13 33.10
N ALA A 389 -20.86 52.50 31.83
CA ALA A 389 -21.05 53.89 31.43
C ALA A 389 -22.43 54.04 30.78
N ILE A 390 -23.26 54.84 31.45
CA ILE A 390 -24.64 55.19 31.11
C ILE A 390 -24.61 56.14 29.89
N LEU A 391 -25.44 55.88 28.88
CA LEU A 391 -25.78 56.86 27.84
C LEU A 391 -27.30 57.08 27.81
N PRO A 392 -27.76 58.33 27.64
CA PRO A 392 -29.14 58.71 27.87
C PRO A 392 -30.05 58.43 26.66
N VAL A 393 -31.31 58.15 27.00
CA VAL A 393 -32.44 58.00 26.09
C VAL A 393 -32.89 59.37 25.59
N SER A 394 -33.04 59.53 24.27
CA SER A 394 -33.87 60.56 23.61
C SER A 394 -34.15 60.10 22.16
N LEU A 395 -35.29 59.46 21.88
CA LEU A 395 -36.58 60.02 21.42
C LEU A 395 -36.59 60.53 19.96
N LEU A 396 -37.24 59.77 19.05
CA LEU A 396 -37.87 60.18 17.77
C LEU A 396 -38.47 58.91 17.12
N VAL A 397 -39.69 58.49 17.50
CA VAL A 397 -41.01 58.84 16.92
C VAL A 397 -41.17 58.51 15.42
N LEU A 398 -41.87 57.39 15.20
CA LEU A 398 -42.85 57.04 14.14
C LEU A 398 -42.77 57.68 12.74
N PHE A 399 -42.79 56.82 11.71
CA PHE A 399 -43.83 56.89 10.66
C PHE A 399 -44.04 55.51 10.00
N THR A 400 -45.28 55.04 10.02
CA THR A 400 -45.81 53.86 9.31
C THR A 400 -46.65 54.31 8.12
N ALA A 401 -46.46 53.68 6.95
CA ALA A 401 -47.48 53.36 5.92
C ALA A 401 -46.75 52.77 4.69
N LEU A 402 -46.93 51.48 4.36
CA LEU A 402 -47.94 50.94 3.44
C LEU A 402 -47.87 51.52 2.02
N LEU A 403 -47.40 50.73 1.05
CA LEU A 403 -48.17 50.47 -0.17
C LEU A 403 -47.68 49.21 -0.90
N ASP A 404 -48.66 48.43 -1.33
CA ASP A 404 -48.57 47.25 -2.17
C ASP A 404 -48.09 47.52 -3.61
N MET A 405 -47.70 46.41 -4.26
CA MET A 405 -48.09 46.01 -5.63
C MET A 405 -47.19 46.34 -6.85
N PHE A 406 -46.96 45.25 -7.62
CA PHE A 406 -46.52 45.11 -9.03
C PHE A 406 -45.02 45.29 -9.32
N ILE A 407 -44.30 44.39 -10.00
CA ILE A 407 -44.62 43.39 -11.05
C ILE A 407 -43.83 42.10 -10.81
#